data_AF-A0A550GW48-F1
#
_entry.id   AF-A0A550GW48-F1
#
_cell.length_a   1.000
_cell.length_b   1.000
_cell.length_c   1.000
_cell.angle_alpha   90.00
_cell.angle_beta   90.00
_cell.angle_gamma   90.00
#
_symmetry.space_group_name_H-M   'P 1'
#
loop_
_entity.id
_entity.type
_entity.pdbx_description
1 polymer ?
#
loop_
_entity_poly.entity_id
_entity_poly.type
_entity_poly.pdbx_seq_one_letter_code
_entity_poly.pdbx_strand_id
1 'polypeptide(L)' 'MNRIGIVTSGGDAPGMNAAIRAVTRVSCSRGIEVVGFER' A
#
# COMPACT_ATOMS: atom_id res chain seq x y z
N MET A 1 -8.66 15.97 0.99
CA MET A 1 -7.44 15.26 1.40
C MET A 1 -7.64 13.79 1.06
N ASN A 2 -7.09 13.30 -0.06
CA ASN A 2 -7.24 11.90 -0.47
C ASN A 2 -5.88 11.20 -0.47
N ARG A 3 -5.38 10.88 0.72
CA ARG A 3 -4.09 10.20 0.92
C ARG A 3 -4.25 9.04 1.89
N ILE A 4 -3.65 7.89 1.58
CA ILE A 4 -3.66 6.70 2.43
C ILE A 4 -2.23 6.23 2.75
N GLY A 5 -2.07 5.57 3.90
CA GLY A 5 -0.83 4.96 4.36
C GLY A 5 -0.86 3.44 4.25
N ILE A 6 0.26 2.83 3.85
CA ILE A 6 0.45 1.37 3.85
C ILE A 6 1.63 1.02 4.77
N VAL A 7 1.42 0.05 5.65
CA VAL A 7 2.46 -0.56 6.49
C VAL A 7 2.24 -2.07 6.50
N THR A 8 3.32 -2.84 6.48
CA THR A 8 3.29 -4.28 6.77
C THR A 8 3.74 -4.51 8.20
N SER A 9 3.03 -5.36 8.94
CA SER A 9 3.35 -5.68 10.33
C SER A 9 3.47 -7.19 10.51
N GLY A 10 4.42 -7.63 11.33
CA GLY A 10 4.71 -9.06 11.55
C GLY A 10 5.84 -9.56 10.64
N GLY A 11 5.97 -10.88 10.54
CA GLY A 11 6.93 -11.51 9.63
C GLY A 11 6.44 -11.50 8.18
N ASP A 12 7.38 -11.55 7.24
CA ASP A 12 7.04 -11.54 5.82
C ASP A 12 6.30 -12.80 5.38
N ALA A 13 5.24 -12.61 4.59
CA ALA A 13 4.47 -13.68 3.99
C ALA A 13 4.41 -13.56 2.46
N PRO A 14 4.35 -14.70 1.73
CA PRO A 14 4.08 -14.68 0.29
C PRO A 14 2.82 -13.89 -0.05
N GLY A 15 2.92 -12.99 -1.03
CA GLY A 15 1.78 -12.20 -1.51
C GLY A 15 1.66 -10.78 -0.93
N MET A 16 2.43 -10.41 0.09
CA MET A 16 2.36 -9.05 0.65
C MET A 16 2.74 -7.96 -0.37
N ASN A 17 3.76 -8.19 -1.19
CA ASN A 17 4.11 -7.28 -2.29
C ASN A 17 3.00 -7.17 -3.34
N ALA A 18 2.27 -8.27 -3.60
CA ALA A 18 1.12 -8.25 -4.50
C ALA A 18 -0.03 -7.43 -3.90
N ALA A 19 -0.28 -7.54 -2.60
CA ALA A 19 -1.28 -6.74 -1.88
C ALA A 19 -0.92 -5.24 -1.90
N ILE A 20 0.32 -4.88 -1.56
CA ILE A 20 0.82 -3.49 -1.65
C ILE A 20 0.60 -2.96 -3.07
N ARG A 21 1.01 -3.72 -4.09
CA ARG A 21 0.85 -3.34 -5.50
C ARG A 21 -0.62 -3.12 -5.87
N ALA A 22 -1.52 -4.02 -5.47
CA ALA A 22 -2.95 -3.91 -5.78
C ALA A 22 -3.55 -2.63 -5.18
N VAL A 23 -3.29 -2.37 -3.89
CA VAL A 23 -3.76 -1.18 -3.19
C VAL A 23 -3.22 0.09 -3.84
N THR A 24 -1.92 0.14 -4.14
CA THR A 24 -1.29 1.31 -4.79
C THR A 24 -1.91 1.58 -6.16
N ARG A 25 -2.05 0.56 -7.00
CA ARG A 25 -2.59 0.72 -8.36
C ARG A 25 -4.04 1.20 -8.37
N VAL A 26 -4.88 0.62 -7.51
CA VAL A 26 -6.29 1.04 -7.39
C VAL A 26 -6.37 2.48 -6.88
N SER A 27 -5.56 2.83 -5.88
CA SER A 27 -5.55 4.18 -5.30
C SER A 27 -5.11 5.24 -6.32
N CYS A 28 -4.03 4.99 -7.07
CA CYS A 28 -3.59 5.88 -8.14
C CYS A 28 -4.67 6.07 -9.22
N SER A 29 -5.38 5.00 -9.62
CA SER A 29 -6.47 5.10 -10.60
C SER A 29 -7.66 5.96 -10.13
N ARG A 30 -7.77 6.18 -8.81
CA ARG A 30 -8.81 6.99 -8.16
C ARG A 30 -8.31 8.38 -7.74
N GLY A 31 -7.10 8.77 -8.14
CA GLY A 31 -6.48 10.03 -7.72
C GLY A 31 -6.19 10.10 -6.22
N ILE A 32 -6.03 8.95 -5.55
CA ILE A 32 -5.66 8.85 -4.14
C ILE A 32 -4.14 8.66 -4.06
N GLU A 33 -3.48 9.49 -3.28
CA GLU A 33 -2.04 9.40 -3.03
C GLU A 33 -1.74 8.31 -1.99
N VAL A 34 -0.63 7.59 -2.17
CA VAL A 34 -0.24 6.47 -1.31
C VAL A 34 1.14 6.72 -0.73
N VAL A 35 1.27 6.53 0.58
CA VAL A 35 2.54 6.64 1.32
C VAL A 35 2.84 5.30 1.99
N GLY A 36 4.04 4.77 1.77
CA GLY A 36 4.54 3.60 2.49
C GLY A 36 5.23 3.99 3.79
N PHE A 37 5.07 3.18 4.83
CA PHE A 37 5.78 3.32 6.10
C PHE A 37 6.66 2.10 6.34
N GLU A 38 7.94 2.35 6.53
CA GLU A 38 8.96 1.38 6.93
C GLU A 38 9.51 1.80 8.30
N ARG A 39 9.97 0.83 9.11
CA ARG A 39 10.62 1.09 10.40
C ARG A 39 12.13 1.13 10.26
#